data_AF-A0A3S6QV55-F1
#
_entry.id   AF-A0A3S6QV55-F1
#
_cell.length_a   1.000
_cell.length_b   1.000
_cell.length_c   1.000
_cell.angle_alpha   90.00
_cell.angle_beta   90.00
_cell.angle_gamma   90.00
#
_symmetry.space_group_name_H-M   'P 1'
#
loop_
_entity.id
_entity.type
_entity.pdbx_description
1 polymer ?
#
loop_
_entity_poly.entity_id
_entity_poly.type
_entity_poly.pdbx_seq_one_letter_code
_entity_poly.pdbx_strand_id
1 'polypeptide(L)'
;MDQYHLNRKLQERLSFDFELIKPMKKAVYSWNWDQVRVILDTAESRITKEDQAGQEKRMALRKLENYLKRNWQYIKPAKLRGVKKPNGLGSCESNHRRYTYRLKRQGRSWSKAGLKAMLRIIDAQQNEGLVEAMRFKELAKRFTHQVKDKLSSFKLFEKVQAPHIGVLQGRIVQDAPSSSAIGRLAKIF
;
A
#
# COMPACT_ATOMS: atom_id res chain seq x y z
N MET A 1 -3.97 15.20 11.03
CA MET A 1 -2.71 15.07 10.27
C MET A 1 -1.74 14.27 11.14
N ASP A 2 -1.11 13.23 10.61
CA ASP A 2 -0.27 12.32 11.39
C ASP A 2 1.17 12.86 11.56
N GLN A 3 1.76 12.63 12.73
CA GLN A 3 3.11 13.08 13.09
C GLN A 3 4.17 12.54 12.14
N TYR A 4 4.02 11.31 11.65
CA TYR A 4 4.94 10.73 10.69
C TYR A 4 4.98 11.54 9.39
N HIS A 5 3.81 11.80 8.79
CA HIS A 5 3.72 12.58 7.54
C HIS A 5 4.20 14.02 7.73
N LEU A 6 3.91 14.65 8.87
CA LEU A 6 4.46 15.96 9.22
C LEU A 6 5.99 15.93 9.24
N ASN A 7 6.57 15.00 10.00
CA ASN A 7 8.03 14.88 10.16
C ASN A 7 8.74 14.57 8.86
N ARG A 8 8.12 13.74 8.01
CA ARG A 8 8.62 13.45 6.67
C ARG A 8 8.62 14.70 5.81
N LYS A 9 7.55 15.50 5.80
CA LYS A 9 7.50 16.76 5.04
C LYS A 9 8.50 17.78 5.54
N LEU A 10 8.70 17.90 6.86
CA LEU A 10 9.72 18.78 7.44
C LEU A 10 11.12 18.38 6.96
N GLN A 11 11.46 17.08 7.02
CA GLN A 11 12.76 16.58 6.58
C GLN A 11 12.98 16.71 5.08
N GLU A 12 11.98 16.36 4.26
CA GLU A 12 12.07 16.45 2.79
C GLU A 12 12.29 17.89 2.31
N ARG A 13 11.70 18.88 2.98
CA ARG A 13 11.73 20.28 2.54
C ARG A 13 12.91 21.08 3.10
N LEU A 14 13.44 20.66 4.24
CA LEU A 14 14.64 21.24 4.88
C LEU A 14 15.86 20.31 4.74
N SER A 15 15.85 19.38 3.78
CA SER A 15 16.95 18.40 3.60
C SER A 15 18.30 19.04 3.27
N PHE A 16 18.30 20.27 2.76
CA PHE A 16 19.52 21.02 2.49
C PHE A 16 20.11 21.67 3.76
N ASP A 17 19.36 21.73 4.86
CA ASP A 17 19.76 22.34 6.12
C ASP A 17 19.29 21.50 7.32
N PHE A 18 20.08 20.49 7.64
CA PHE A 18 19.78 19.54 8.71
C PHE A 18 19.76 20.18 10.10
N GLU A 19 20.49 21.28 10.30
CA GLU A 19 20.54 21.98 11.59
C GLU A 19 19.19 22.58 11.95
N LEU A 20 18.48 23.13 10.96
CA LEU A 20 17.18 23.77 11.15
C LEU A 20 16.02 22.79 11.32
N ILE A 21 16.21 21.50 11.01
CA ILE A 21 15.15 20.47 11.15
C ILE A 21 14.71 20.32 12.61
N LYS A 22 15.65 20.23 13.55
CA LYS A 22 15.35 20.02 14.98
C LYS A 22 14.67 21.26 15.61
N PRO A 23 15.16 22.50 15.40
CA PRO A 23 14.45 23.73 15.76
C PRO A 23 13.05 23.81 15.14
N MET A 24 12.91 23.51 13.84
CA MET A 24 11.62 23.56 13.15
C MET A 24 10.63 22.58 13.79
N LYS A 25 11.03 21.33 14.04
CA LYS A 25 10.18 20.36 14.76
C LYS A 25 9.75 20.88 16.13
N LYS A 26 10.67 21.49 16.89
CA LYS A 26 10.38 22.07 18.20
C LYS A 26 9.33 23.19 18.11
N ALA A 27 9.49 24.13 17.18
CA ALA A 27 8.56 25.24 16.95
C ALA A 27 7.17 24.76 16.51
N VAL A 28 7.12 23.77 15.62
CA VAL A 28 5.84 23.18 15.16
C VAL A 28 5.13 22.45 16.30
N TYR A 29 5.86 21.69 17.13
CA TYR A 29 5.27 20.96 18.26
C TYR A 29 4.90 21.83 19.45
N SER A 30 5.53 22.98 19.63
CA SER A 30 5.08 24.01 20.58
C SER A 30 3.95 24.88 20.03
N TRP A 31 3.52 24.65 18.78
CA TRP A 31 2.48 25.43 18.09
C TRP A 31 2.80 26.93 18.03
N ASN A 32 4.08 27.27 17.88
CA ASN A 32 4.56 28.65 17.80
C ASN A 32 4.84 29.03 16.33
N TRP A 33 3.93 29.78 15.72
CA TRP A 33 4.03 30.17 14.32
C TRP A 33 5.15 31.20 14.06
N ASP A 34 5.39 32.10 15.01
CA ASP A 34 6.42 33.13 14.87
C ASP A 34 7.82 32.51 14.82
N GLN A 35 8.06 31.49 15.66
CA GLN A 35 9.30 30.71 15.61
C GLN A 35 9.43 29.92 14.31
N VAL A 36 8.33 29.37 13.77
CA VAL A 36 8.35 28.71 12.45
C VAL A 36 8.77 29.71 11.37
N ARG A 37 8.23 30.94 11.38
CA ARG A 37 8.58 31.99 10.41
C ARG A 37 10.05 32.36 10.49
N VAL A 38 10.58 32.64 11.68
CA VAL A 38 12.00 32.97 11.88
C VAL A 38 12.92 31.88 11.31
N ILE A 39 12.57 30.61 11.52
CA ILE A 39 13.36 29.49 10.99
C ILE A 39 13.27 29.40 9.47
N LEU A 40 12.10 29.66 8.87
CA LEU A 40 11.94 29.71 7.42
C LEU A 40 12.76 30.85 6.81
N ASP A 41 12.72 32.04 7.41
CA ASP A 41 13.49 33.21 6.97
C ASP A 41 15.00 32.94 7.07
N THR A 42 15.44 32.29 8.16
CA THR A 42 16.84 31.86 8.33
C THR A 42 17.24 30.80 7.30
N ALA A 43 16.35 29.85 6.99
CA ALA A 43 16.61 28.85 5.95
C ALA A 43 16.71 29.50 4.57
N GLU A 44 15.89 30.51 4.29
CA GLU A 44 15.91 31.27 3.05
C GLU A 44 17.20 32.10 2.91
N SER A 45 17.64 32.76 3.99
CA SER A 45 18.88 33.56 3.98
C SER A 45 20.14 32.72 3.76
N ARG A 46 20.13 31.43 4.17
CA ARG A 46 21.23 30.48 3.92
C ARG A 46 21.31 30.05 2.44
N ILE A 47 20.28 30.33 1.62
CA ILE A 47 20.29 30.06 0.18
C ILE A 47 20.88 31.26 -0.57
N THR A 48 22.22 31.31 -0.62
CA THR A 48 22.97 32.40 -1.26
C THR A 48 23.07 32.29 -2.78
N LYS A 49 22.99 31.07 -3.33
CA LYS A 49 23.09 30.84 -4.78
C LYS A 49 21.75 31.06 -5.46
N GLU A 50 21.77 31.77 -6.59
CA GLU A 50 20.60 32.01 -7.45
C GLU A 50 20.49 31.02 -8.62
N ASP A 51 21.25 29.94 -8.57
CA ASP A 51 21.21 28.85 -9.53
C ASP A 51 19.90 28.03 -9.43
N GLN A 52 19.69 27.12 -10.38
CA GLN A 52 18.54 26.23 -10.42
C GLN A 52 18.34 25.48 -9.09
N ALA A 53 19.44 25.01 -8.46
CA ALA A 53 19.39 24.32 -7.18
C ALA A 53 18.93 25.24 -6.04
N GLY A 54 19.36 26.50 -6.01
CA GLY A 54 18.89 27.52 -5.08
C GLY A 54 17.40 27.82 -5.24
N GLN A 55 16.92 27.95 -6.47
CA GLN A 55 15.51 28.14 -6.77
C GLN A 55 14.65 26.95 -6.29
N GLU A 56 15.12 25.71 -6.50
CA GLU A 56 14.44 24.50 -6.02
C GLU A 56 14.31 24.46 -4.49
N LYS A 57 15.36 24.88 -3.77
CA LYS A 57 15.34 24.99 -2.30
C LYS A 57 14.33 26.03 -1.82
N ARG A 58 14.31 27.22 -2.43
CA ARG A 58 13.31 28.26 -2.12
C ARG A 58 11.88 27.76 -2.40
N MET A 59 11.68 27.05 -3.51
CA MET A 59 10.40 26.42 -3.82
C MET A 59 10.01 25.33 -2.83
N ALA A 60 10.97 24.57 -2.29
CA ALA A 60 10.73 23.62 -1.22
C ALA A 60 10.28 24.30 0.08
N LEU A 61 10.92 25.42 0.46
CA LEU A 61 10.50 26.23 1.61
C LEU A 61 9.09 26.80 1.45
N ARG A 62 8.76 27.38 0.30
CA ARG A 62 7.38 27.86 0.00
C ARG A 62 6.35 26.74 0.09
N LYS A 63 6.67 25.56 -0.45
CA LYS A 63 5.81 24.37 -0.34
C LYS A 63 5.63 23.95 1.12
N LEU A 64 6.68 24.05 1.94
CA LEU A 64 6.59 23.75 3.36
C LEU A 64 5.71 24.76 4.10
N GLU A 65 5.93 26.05 3.89
CA GLU A 65 5.15 27.11 4.51
C GLU A 65 3.65 26.97 4.17
N ASN A 66 3.32 26.81 2.90
CA ASN A 66 1.94 26.61 2.44
C ASN A 66 1.30 25.35 3.04
N TYR A 67 2.09 24.27 3.14
CA TYR A 67 1.63 23.05 3.79
C TYR A 67 1.33 23.27 5.28
N LEU A 68 2.21 23.97 5.99
CA LEU A 68 2.01 24.26 7.42
C LEU A 68 0.83 25.20 7.63
N LYS A 69 0.71 26.30 6.86
CA LYS A 69 -0.45 27.23 6.92
C LYS A 69 -1.77 26.50 6.77
N ARG A 70 -1.91 25.69 5.70
CA ARG A 70 -3.15 24.94 5.42
C ARG A 70 -3.50 23.94 6.52
N ASN A 71 -2.48 23.36 7.17
CA ASN A 71 -2.68 22.31 8.16
C ASN A 71 -2.56 22.78 9.62
N TRP A 72 -2.34 24.08 9.87
CA TRP A 72 -1.88 24.58 11.17
C TRP A 72 -2.84 24.25 12.31
N GLN A 73 -4.15 24.40 12.07
CA GLN A 73 -5.20 24.04 13.02
C GLN A 73 -5.20 22.54 13.36
N TYR A 74 -4.88 21.68 12.40
CA TYR A 74 -4.84 20.22 12.57
C TYR A 74 -3.54 19.73 13.21
N ILE A 75 -2.46 20.51 13.12
CA ILE A 75 -1.16 20.23 13.74
C ILE A 75 -1.19 20.54 15.24
N LYS A 76 -2.06 21.47 15.68
CA LYS A 76 -2.22 21.88 17.08
C LYS A 76 -2.09 20.69 18.03
N PRO A 77 -1.17 20.67 19.01
CA PRO A 77 -0.98 19.54 19.92
C PRO A 77 -2.28 19.15 20.66
N ALA A 78 -2.48 17.85 20.92
CA ALA A 78 -3.66 17.35 21.64
C ALA A 78 -3.86 18.03 23.00
N LYS A 79 -2.77 18.29 23.74
CA LYS A 79 -2.77 19.03 25.01
C LYS A 79 -3.41 20.42 24.87
N LEU A 80 -3.09 21.15 23.80
CA LEU A 80 -3.65 22.47 23.53
C LEU A 80 -5.07 22.42 22.93
N ARG A 81 -5.56 21.23 22.55
CA ARG A 81 -6.94 20.98 22.12
C ARG A 81 -7.85 20.57 23.28
N GLY A 82 -7.34 20.49 24.51
CA GLY A 82 -8.11 19.96 25.65
C GLY A 82 -8.34 18.45 25.59
N VAL A 83 -7.65 17.74 24.69
CA VAL A 83 -7.77 16.29 24.54
C VAL A 83 -6.63 15.64 25.33
N LYS A 84 -6.96 14.71 26.24
CA LYS A 84 -5.94 13.89 26.89
C LYS A 84 -5.08 13.23 25.81
N LYS A 85 -3.75 13.26 25.98
CA LYS A 85 -2.81 12.70 25.01
C LYS A 85 -3.28 11.27 24.69
N PRO A 86 -3.63 10.94 23.43
CA PRO A 86 -4.03 9.58 23.10
C PRO A 86 -2.83 8.69 23.43
N ASN A 87 -3.01 7.81 24.41
CA ASN A 87 -1.99 6.84 24.77
C ASN A 87 -1.88 5.86 23.60
N GLY A 88 -0.83 6.02 22.80
CA GLY A 88 -0.46 5.11 21.71
C GLY A 88 -1.27 5.28 20.42
N LEU A 89 -0.60 5.72 19.35
CA LEU A 89 -1.02 5.44 17.96
C LEU A 89 -1.08 3.93 17.67
N GLY A 90 -0.52 3.10 18.55
CA GLY A 90 -0.50 1.64 18.47
C GLY A 90 -1.88 1.02 18.29
N SER A 91 -2.95 1.56 18.90
CA SER A 91 -4.31 1.08 18.66
C SER A 91 -4.79 1.31 17.22
N CYS A 92 -4.45 2.45 16.62
CA CYS A 92 -4.76 2.73 15.22
C CYS A 92 -3.92 1.87 14.26
N GLU A 93 -2.63 1.68 14.57
CA GLU A 93 -1.71 0.87 13.76
C GLU A 93 -2.05 -0.63 13.83
N SER A 94 -2.41 -1.14 15.01
CA SER A 94 -2.88 -2.52 15.21
C SER A 94 -4.23 -2.78 14.53
N ASN A 95 -5.11 -1.78 14.47
CA ASN A 95 -6.43 -1.93 13.85
C ASN A 95 -6.37 -2.06 12.32
N HIS A 96 -5.38 -1.43 11.66
CA HIS A 96 -5.24 -1.53 10.20
C HIS A 96 -5.12 -2.99 9.71
N ARG A 97 -4.44 -3.85 10.48
CA ARG A 97 -4.17 -5.25 10.11
C ARG A 97 -5.46 -6.05 9.88
N ARG A 98 -6.49 -5.79 10.69
CA ARG A 98 -7.81 -6.44 10.59
C ARG A 98 -8.47 -6.17 9.25
N TYR A 99 -8.34 -4.94 8.74
CA TYR A 99 -8.85 -4.57 7.42
C TYR A 99 -7.98 -5.16 6.31
N THR A 100 -6.65 -4.98 6.36
CA THR A 100 -5.73 -5.44 5.31
C THR A 100 -5.83 -6.94 5.09
N TYR A 101 -5.95 -7.75 6.14
CA TYR A 101 -6.03 -9.21 6.02
C TYR A 101 -7.29 -9.72 5.31
N ARG A 102 -8.38 -8.96 5.34
CA ARG A 102 -9.63 -9.33 4.64
C ARG A 102 -9.76 -8.66 3.28
N LEU A 103 -9.18 -7.48 3.11
CA LEU A 103 -9.42 -6.62 1.94
C LEU A 103 -8.28 -6.59 0.93
N LYS A 104 -7.07 -7.02 1.30
CA LYS A 104 -5.93 -7.09 0.36
C LYS A 104 -6.22 -8.11 -0.75
N ARG A 105 -5.79 -7.78 -1.96
CA ARG A 105 -5.92 -8.61 -3.17
C ARG A 105 -4.95 -9.81 -3.13
N GLN A 106 -5.22 -10.77 -2.25
CA GLN A 106 -4.51 -12.05 -2.11
C GLN A 106 -5.43 -13.20 -2.55
N GLY A 107 -5.70 -13.29 -3.87
CA GLY A 107 -6.66 -14.26 -4.42
C GLY A 107 -8.14 -13.94 -4.15
N ARG A 108 -8.43 -12.81 -3.49
CA ARG A 108 -9.79 -12.28 -3.25
C ARG A 108 -9.99 -11.02 -4.06
N SER A 109 -11.13 -10.90 -4.73
CA SER A 109 -11.59 -9.69 -5.40
C SER A 109 -12.95 -9.28 -4.85
N TRP A 110 -13.12 -7.99 -4.58
CA TRP A 110 -14.36 -7.45 -4.04
C TRP A 110 -14.93 -6.46 -5.05
N SER A 111 -16.23 -6.55 -5.30
CA SER A 111 -16.96 -5.43 -5.92
C SER A 111 -16.98 -4.24 -4.95
N LYS A 112 -17.21 -3.02 -5.44
CA LYS A 112 -17.30 -1.82 -4.57
C LYS A 112 -18.36 -1.99 -3.47
N ALA A 113 -19.47 -2.68 -3.79
CA ALA A 113 -20.51 -3.02 -2.82
C ALA A 113 -20.03 -4.08 -1.81
N GLY A 114 -19.40 -5.16 -2.27
CA GLY A 114 -18.84 -6.20 -1.39
C GLY A 114 -17.75 -5.68 -0.45
N LEU A 115 -16.91 -4.76 -0.93
CA LEU A 115 -15.89 -4.09 -0.12
C LEU A 115 -16.53 -3.27 1.01
N LYS A 116 -17.55 -2.47 0.71
CA LYS A 116 -18.30 -1.68 1.71
C LYS A 116 -18.98 -2.57 2.74
N ALA A 117 -19.59 -3.67 2.31
CA ALA A 117 -20.21 -4.64 3.22
C ALA A 117 -19.19 -5.28 4.16
N MET A 118 -18.05 -5.73 3.62
CA MET A 118 -16.98 -6.33 4.42
C MET A 118 -16.38 -5.33 5.42
N LEU A 119 -16.19 -4.07 5.02
CA LEU A 119 -15.75 -3.00 5.92
C LEU A 119 -16.72 -2.83 7.09
N ARG A 120 -18.03 -2.78 6.83
CA ARG A 120 -19.06 -2.65 7.89
C ARG A 120 -19.05 -3.83 8.86
N ILE A 121 -18.85 -5.06 8.38
CA ILE A 121 -18.75 -6.24 9.23
C ILE A 121 -17.53 -6.15 10.15
N ILE A 122 -16.36 -5.83 9.58
CA ILE A 122 -15.12 -5.70 10.36
C ILE A 122 -15.26 -4.58 11.41
N ASP A 123 -15.87 -3.47 11.05
CA ASP A 123 -16.10 -2.33 11.95
C ASP A 123 -17.10 -2.67 13.07
N ALA A 124 -18.22 -3.31 12.73
CA ALA A 124 -19.20 -3.77 13.72
C ALA A 124 -18.61 -4.82 14.67
N GLN A 125 -17.75 -5.70 14.17
CA GLN A 125 -17.04 -6.66 15.02
C GLN A 125 -16.05 -5.97 15.97
N GLN A 126 -15.41 -4.87 15.55
CA GLN A 126 -14.49 -4.10 16.40
C GLN A 126 -15.21 -3.32 17.51
N ASN A 127 -16.42 -2.85 17.22
CA ASN A 127 -17.22 -2.05 18.15
C ASN A 127 -18.29 -2.88 18.89
N GLU A 128 -18.15 -4.21 18.91
CA GLU A 128 -19.09 -5.16 19.56
C GLU A 128 -20.56 -5.08 19.07
N GLY A 129 -20.81 -4.41 17.94
CA GLY A 129 -22.13 -4.19 17.33
C GLY A 129 -22.47 -5.17 16.20
N LEU A 130 -21.81 -6.33 16.10
CA LEU A 130 -21.96 -7.24 14.96
C LEU A 130 -23.40 -7.74 14.79
N VAL A 131 -24.08 -8.05 15.89
CA VAL A 131 -25.48 -8.53 15.88
C VAL A 131 -26.40 -7.47 15.31
N GLU A 132 -26.18 -6.20 15.66
CA GLU A 132 -26.97 -5.07 15.14
C GLU A 132 -26.69 -4.81 13.66
N ALA A 133 -25.42 -4.86 13.25
CA ALA A 133 -25.04 -4.72 11.84
C ALA A 133 -25.59 -5.85 10.95
N MET A 134 -25.72 -7.07 11.47
CA MET A 134 -26.32 -8.22 10.77
C MET A 134 -27.85 -8.11 10.64
N ARG A 135 -28.52 -7.30 11.48
CA ARG A 135 -29.96 -7.05 11.40
C ARG A 135 -30.36 -6.14 10.23
N PHE A 136 -29.41 -5.55 9.51
CA PHE A 136 -29.67 -4.82 8.27
C PHE A 136 -30.18 -5.77 7.17
N LYS A 137 -31.50 -5.87 7.05
CA LYS A 137 -32.24 -6.75 6.11
C LYS A 137 -31.94 -6.49 4.61
N GLU A 138 -31.30 -5.38 4.25
CA GLU A 138 -31.02 -5.02 2.85
C GLU A 138 -29.79 -5.73 2.23
N LEU A 139 -28.93 -6.35 3.04
CA LEU A 139 -27.75 -7.08 2.53
C LEU A 139 -28.10 -8.47 1.98
N ALA A 140 -29.34 -8.92 2.19
CA ALA A 140 -29.85 -10.21 1.73
C ALA A 140 -30.44 -10.14 0.31
N LYS A 141 -29.91 -9.29 -0.58
CA LYS A 141 -30.04 -9.59 -2.01
C LYS A 141 -29.24 -10.87 -2.24
N ARG A 142 -29.96 -12.01 -2.21
CA ARG A 142 -29.43 -13.34 -2.52
C ARG A 142 -28.54 -13.16 -3.73
N PHE A 143 -27.23 -13.42 -3.59
CA PHE A 143 -26.35 -13.61 -4.73
C PHE A 143 -26.88 -14.87 -5.43
N THR A 144 -27.86 -14.70 -6.32
CA THR A 144 -28.29 -15.76 -7.21
C THR A 144 -27.06 -16.09 -8.04
N HIS A 145 -26.65 -17.34 -8.03
CA HIS A 145 -25.48 -17.90 -8.70
C HIS A 145 -25.51 -17.78 -10.24
N GLN A 146 -26.11 -16.74 -10.82
CA GLN A 146 -26.25 -16.52 -12.27
C GLN A 146 -24.90 -16.42 -13.01
N VAL A 147 -23.78 -16.28 -12.29
CA VAL A 147 -22.44 -16.24 -12.88
C VAL A 147 -21.90 -17.65 -13.21
N LYS A 148 -22.33 -18.70 -12.50
CA LYS A 148 -21.83 -20.06 -12.78
C LYS A 148 -22.27 -20.57 -14.16
N ASP A 149 -23.53 -20.33 -14.52
CA ASP A 149 -24.08 -20.86 -15.77
C ASP A 149 -23.48 -20.16 -17.00
N LYS A 150 -23.23 -18.85 -16.92
CA LYS A 150 -22.58 -18.10 -18.00
C LYS A 150 -21.11 -18.44 -18.16
N LEU A 151 -20.36 -18.67 -17.08
CA LEU A 151 -18.94 -19.04 -17.17
C LEU A 151 -18.73 -20.47 -17.68
N SER A 152 -19.64 -21.39 -17.33
CA SER A 152 -19.64 -22.76 -17.86
C SER A 152 -19.83 -22.79 -19.37
N SER A 153 -20.71 -21.93 -19.92
CA SER A 153 -20.93 -21.86 -21.37
C SER A 153 -19.74 -21.35 -22.17
N PHE A 154 -18.79 -20.64 -21.55
CA PHE A 154 -17.60 -20.15 -22.26
C PHE A 154 -16.50 -21.20 -22.42
N LYS A 155 -16.64 -22.42 -21.87
CA LYS A 155 -15.66 -23.52 -21.96
C LYS A 155 -14.22 -23.14 -21.58
N LEU A 156 -14.02 -22.01 -20.90
CA LEU A 156 -12.70 -21.44 -20.54
C LEU A 156 -11.86 -22.35 -19.62
N PHE A 157 -12.51 -23.34 -19.00
CA PHE A 157 -11.89 -24.31 -18.10
C PHE A 157 -12.02 -25.77 -18.60
N GLU A 158 -12.61 -26.00 -19.78
CA GLU A 158 -12.54 -27.33 -20.41
C GLU A 158 -11.10 -27.57 -20.85
N LYS A 159 -10.43 -28.54 -20.24
CA LYS A 159 -9.17 -29.07 -20.77
C LYS A 159 -9.47 -29.71 -22.12
N VAL A 160 -8.99 -29.10 -23.20
CA VAL A 160 -8.95 -29.76 -24.51
C VAL A 160 -8.08 -31.01 -24.34
N GLN A 161 -8.71 -32.19 -24.39
CA GLN A 161 -7.96 -33.44 -24.36
C GLN A 161 -7.24 -33.58 -25.69
N ALA A 162 -5.93 -33.27 -25.70
CA ALA A 162 -5.10 -33.59 -26.85
C ALA A 162 -4.96 -35.13 -26.95
N PRO A 163 -5.05 -35.73 -28.15
CA PRO A 163 -4.84 -37.15 -28.31
C PRO A 163 -3.44 -37.51 -27.81
N HIS A 164 -3.37 -38.45 -26.86
CA HIS A 164 -2.10 -38.94 -26.33
C HIS A 164 -1.43 -39.83 -27.39
N ILE A 165 -0.29 -39.41 -27.92
CA ILE A 165 0.54 -40.27 -28.78
C ILE A 165 1.13 -41.36 -27.88
N GLY A 166 0.52 -42.56 -27.92
CA GLY A 166 0.78 -43.67 -27.01
C GLY A 166 2.17 -44.30 -27.10
N VAL A 167 2.94 -44.02 -28.17
CA VAL A 167 4.26 -44.59 -28.37
C VAL A 167 5.19 -43.52 -28.95
N LEU A 168 6.23 -43.16 -28.20
CA LEU A 168 7.35 -42.38 -28.71
C LEU A 168 8.24 -43.32 -29.54
N GLN A 169 8.24 -43.20 -30.87
CA GLN A 169 9.21 -43.91 -31.71
C GLN A 169 10.57 -43.23 -31.57
N GLY A 170 11.46 -43.80 -30.75
CA GLY A 170 12.86 -43.40 -30.64
C GLY A 170 13.76 -44.34 -31.43
N ARG A 171 14.75 -43.80 -32.13
CA ARG A 171 15.83 -44.58 -32.77
C ARG A 171 17.12 -44.38 -31.98
N ILE A 172 17.85 -45.45 -31.70
CA ILE A 172 19.18 -45.35 -31.10
C ILE A 172 20.15 -44.89 -32.21
N VAL A 173 20.79 -43.73 -32.01
CA VAL A 173 21.81 -43.23 -32.93
C VAL A 173 23.09 -44.05 -32.72
N GLN A 174 23.62 -44.64 -33.80
CA GLN A 174 24.81 -45.49 -33.74
C GLN A 174 26.07 -44.66 -33.95
N ASP A 175 26.59 -44.04 -32.89
CA ASP A 175 27.86 -43.29 -32.91
C ASP A 175 29.08 -44.17 -32.54
N ALA A 176 29.04 -45.46 -32.90
CA ALA A 176 30.11 -46.41 -32.60
C ALA A 176 30.16 -47.58 -33.60
N PRO A 177 31.26 -48.35 -33.68
CA PRO A 177 31.38 -49.50 -34.57
C PRO A 177 30.27 -50.53 -34.33
N SER A 178 29.79 -51.17 -35.41
CA SER A 178 28.65 -52.11 -35.38
C SER A 178 28.89 -53.37 -34.53
N SER A 179 30.14 -53.69 -34.22
CA SER A 179 30.55 -54.80 -33.36
C SER A 179 30.46 -54.48 -31.86
N SER A 180 30.37 -53.18 -31.50
CA SER A 180 30.25 -52.72 -30.12
C SER A 180 28.90 -53.10 -29.50
N ALA A 181 28.82 -53.06 -28.18
CA ALA A 181 27.58 -53.37 -27.45
C ALA A 181 26.42 -52.47 -27.91
N ILE A 182 26.66 -51.17 -28.07
CA ILE A 182 25.64 -50.21 -28.52
C ILE A 182 25.23 -50.46 -29.97
N GLY A 183 26.18 -50.85 -30.84
CA GLY A 183 25.92 -51.16 -32.24
C GLY A 183 25.09 -52.43 -32.45
N ARG A 184 25.28 -53.47 -31.62
CA ARG A 184 24.41 -54.65 -31.63
C ARG A 184 23.02 -54.33 -31.11
N LEU A 185 22.93 -53.49 -30.09
CA LEU A 185 21.66 -53.10 -29.47
C LEU A 185 20.82 -52.25 -30.43
N ALA A 186 21.45 -51.34 -31.17
CA ALA A 186 20.80 -50.55 -32.22
C ALA A 186 20.30 -51.36 -33.44
N LYS A 187 20.68 -52.65 -33.59
CA LYS A 187 20.10 -53.54 -34.61
C LYS A 187 18.81 -54.22 -34.16
N ILE A 188 18.55 -54.26 -32.86
CA ILE A 188 17.40 -54.97 -32.26
C ILE A 188 16.16 -54.06 -32.19
N PHE A 189 16.36 -52.74 -32.17
CA PHE A 189 15.33 -51.70 -32.09
C PHE A 189 15.32 -50.85 -33.35
#